data_AF-A0A9X9M730-F1
#
_entry.id   AF-A0A9X9M730-F1
#
_cell.length_a   1.000
_cell.length_b   1.000
_cell.length_c   1.000
_cell.angle_alpha   90.00
_cell.angle_beta   90.00
_cell.angle_gamma   90.00
#
_symmetry.space_group_name_H-M   'P 1'
#
loop_
_entity.id
_entity.type
_entity.pdbx_description
1 polymer ?
#
loop_
_entity_poly.entity_id
_entity_poly.type
_entity_poly.pdbx_seq_one_letter_code
_entity_poly.pdbx_strand_id
1 'polypeptide(L)'
;METKDLTPSKGYIVLEEGVRFKALHISAILDTEPEMDEHFVCTLFNPTGGARLGAHVQTLITVLQNQAPLGLFSISAVANRATSIDIEEANSTVYLNVSRTNGIDLAVSV
;
A
#
# COMPACT_ATOMS: atom_id res chain seq x y z
N MET A 1 8.69 -10.80 -14.47
CA MET A 1 8.71 -11.09 -13.02
C MET A 1 7.29 -10.81 -12.54
N GLU A 2 6.69 -11.70 -11.77
CA GLU A 2 5.40 -11.41 -11.14
C GLU A 2 5.63 -10.35 -10.06
N THR A 3 4.70 -9.41 -9.95
CA THR A 3 4.69 -8.44 -8.85
C THR A 3 4.07 -9.12 -7.63
N LYS A 4 4.59 -8.87 -6.43
CA LYS A 4 3.96 -9.38 -5.19
C LYS A 4 2.61 -8.71 -4.93
N ASP A 5 2.38 -7.55 -5.54
CA ASP A 5 1.32 -6.62 -5.10
C ASP A 5 0.17 -6.53 -6.10
N LEU A 6 0.37 -6.92 -7.37
CA LEU A 6 -0.66 -7.04 -8.40
C LEU A 6 -0.67 -8.42 -9.10
N THR A 7 -1.85 -8.90 -9.49
CA THR A 7 -1.98 -10.11 -10.32
C THR A 7 -3.19 -10.07 -11.27
N PRO A 8 -3.07 -10.60 -12.50
CA PRO A 8 -1.84 -11.06 -13.14
C PRO A 8 -0.96 -9.89 -13.61
N SER A 9 0.35 -10.09 -13.67
CA SER A 9 1.31 -9.09 -14.20
C SER A 9 1.37 -9.02 -15.72
N LYS A 10 0.80 -10.02 -16.42
CA LYS A 10 0.78 -10.12 -17.89
C LYS A 10 -0.39 -10.98 -18.36
N GLY A 11 -0.85 -10.74 -19.58
CA GLY A 11 -1.90 -11.52 -20.22
C GLY A 11 -2.16 -11.05 -21.64
N TYR A 12 -3.23 -11.56 -22.23
CA TYR A 12 -3.74 -11.11 -23.53
C TYR A 12 -5.26 -11.00 -23.46
N ILE A 13 -5.82 -10.15 -24.32
CA ILE A 13 -7.27 -9.99 -24.48
C ILE A 13 -7.60 -10.27 -25.94
N VAL A 14 -8.61 -11.10 -26.16
CA VAL A 14 -9.18 -11.37 -27.48
C VAL A 14 -10.53 -10.68 -27.57
N LEU A 15 -10.68 -9.75 -28.50
CA LEU A 15 -11.98 -9.20 -28.88
C LEU A 15 -12.52 -10.05 -30.02
N GLU A 16 -13.62 -10.78 -29.76
CA GLU A 16 -14.27 -11.62 -30.77
C GLU A 16 -14.94 -10.76 -31.86
N GLU A 17 -15.39 -11.40 -32.94
CA GLU A 17 -16.12 -10.72 -34.00
C GLU A 17 -17.33 -9.95 -33.44
N GLY A 18 -17.44 -8.68 -33.81
CA GLY A 18 -18.50 -7.79 -33.33
C GLY A 18 -18.32 -7.24 -31.90
N VAL A 19 -17.35 -7.73 -31.13
CA VAL A 19 -17.09 -7.28 -29.75
C VAL A 19 -16.18 -6.06 -29.74
N ARG A 20 -16.66 -4.95 -29.18
CA ARG A 20 -15.90 -3.69 -29.10
C ARG A 20 -15.19 -3.47 -27.77
N PHE A 21 -15.65 -4.13 -26.71
CA PHE A 21 -15.17 -3.89 -25.35
C PHE A 21 -15.01 -5.21 -24.59
N LYS A 22 -13.90 -5.34 -23.85
CA LYS A 22 -13.69 -6.34 -22.81
C LYS A 22 -12.98 -5.68 -21.64
N ALA A 23 -13.35 -6.08 -20.42
CA ALA A 23 -12.67 -5.65 -19.21
C ALA A 23 -11.37 -6.45 -19.02
N LEU A 24 -10.32 -5.75 -18.58
CA LEU A 24 -9.12 -6.35 -18.01
C LEU A 24 -9.32 -6.45 -16.50
N HIS A 25 -9.06 -7.60 -15.89
CA HIS A 25 -9.09 -7.77 -14.44
C HIS A 25 -7.65 -7.86 -13.93
N ILE A 26 -7.27 -6.90 -13.08
CA ILE A 26 -6.04 -6.88 -12.30
C ILE A 26 -6.46 -6.68 -10.84
N SER A 27 -5.95 -7.52 -9.95
CA SER A 27 -6.24 -7.49 -8.53
C SER A 27 -5.02 -7.05 -7.75
N ALA A 28 -5.21 -6.19 -6.75
CA ALA A 28 -4.21 -5.98 -5.71
C ALA A 28 -4.16 -7.21 -4.80
N ILE A 29 -2.96 -7.66 -4.45
CA ILE A 29 -2.73 -8.80 -3.58
C ILE A 29 -2.78 -8.31 -2.13
N LEU A 30 -3.57 -8.99 -1.31
CA LEU A 30 -3.66 -8.68 0.11
C LEU A 30 -2.54 -9.41 0.86
N ASP A 31 -1.73 -8.64 1.58
CA ASP A 31 -0.79 -9.18 2.57
C ASP A 31 -0.78 -8.35 3.87
N THR A 32 0.28 -8.51 4.68
CA THR A 32 0.40 -7.88 6.00
C THR A 32 1.55 -6.90 6.12
N GLU A 33 2.29 -6.66 5.05
CA GLU A 33 3.45 -5.76 5.01
C GLU A 33 2.96 -4.29 4.97
N PRO A 34 3.43 -3.41 5.87
CA PRO A 34 3.11 -1.99 5.80
C PRO A 34 3.81 -1.34 4.60
N GLU A 35 3.03 -0.95 3.60
CA GLU A 35 3.55 -0.42 2.34
C GLU A 35 3.10 1.03 2.10
N MET A 36 3.98 1.82 1.48
CA MET A 36 3.65 3.16 0.98
C MET A 36 2.78 3.05 -0.28
N ASP A 37 2.38 4.19 -0.87
CA ASP A 37 1.73 4.18 -2.18
C ASP A 37 2.66 3.53 -3.22
N GLU A 38 2.14 2.54 -3.95
CA GLU A 38 2.85 1.84 -5.00
C GLU A 38 2.26 2.16 -6.38
N HIS A 39 3.13 2.29 -7.38
CA HIS A 39 2.76 2.76 -8.71
C HIS A 39 3.14 1.75 -9.78
N PHE A 40 2.13 1.27 -10.51
CA PHE A 40 2.29 0.29 -11.58
C PHE A 40 1.75 0.85 -12.90
N VAL A 41 2.46 0.59 -14.01
CA VAL A 41 1.99 0.99 -15.35
C VAL A 41 1.52 -0.23 -16.11
N CYS A 42 0.21 -0.29 -16.39
CA CYS A 42 -0.34 -1.27 -17.31
C CYS A 42 -0.17 -0.75 -18.74
N THR A 43 0.49 -1.51 -19.61
CA THR A 43 0.76 -1.14 -21.01
C THR A 43 0.10 -2.14 -21.96
N LEU A 44 -0.64 -1.63 -22.94
CA LEU A 44 -1.13 -2.38 -24.10
C LEU A 44 -0.09 -2.33 -25.22
N PHE A 45 0.27 -3.49 -25.77
CA PHE A 45 1.30 -3.60 -26.82
C PHE A 45 1.02 -4.79 -27.76
N ASN A 46 1.74 -4.84 -28.88
CA ASN A 46 1.68 -5.94 -29.87
C ASN A 46 0.26 -6.31 -30.33
N PRO A 47 -0.54 -5.38 -30.91
CA PRO A 47 -1.81 -5.75 -31.51
C PRO A 47 -1.59 -6.73 -32.67
N THR A 48 -2.53 -7.66 -32.86
CA THR A 48 -2.48 -8.68 -33.91
C THR A 48 -3.54 -8.40 -34.99
N GLY A 49 -3.58 -9.21 -36.06
CA GLY A 49 -4.62 -9.12 -37.09
C GLY A 49 -4.59 -7.84 -37.94
N GLY A 50 -3.44 -7.15 -38.01
CA GLY A 50 -3.31 -5.88 -38.72
C GLY A 50 -3.89 -4.66 -37.98
N ALA A 51 -4.35 -4.84 -36.74
CA ALA A 51 -4.83 -3.74 -35.91
C ALA A 51 -3.69 -2.81 -35.48
N ARG A 52 -4.06 -1.59 -35.07
CA ARG A 52 -3.16 -0.56 -34.57
C ARG A 52 -3.58 -0.13 -33.18
N LEU A 53 -2.61 0.26 -32.37
CA LEU A 53 -2.87 0.88 -31.08
C LEU A 53 -3.41 2.30 -31.27
N GLY A 54 -4.28 2.73 -30.35
CA GLY A 54 -4.77 4.10 -30.27
C GLY A 54 -3.81 5.03 -29.51
N ALA A 55 -4.27 6.23 -29.17
CA ALA A 55 -3.47 7.22 -28.46
C ALA A 55 -3.16 6.83 -26.99
N HIS A 56 -4.11 6.20 -26.31
CA HIS A 56 -3.98 5.84 -24.89
C HIS A 56 -3.75 4.34 -24.77
N VAL A 57 -2.50 3.94 -24.53
CA VAL A 57 -2.08 2.53 -24.40
C VAL A 57 -1.52 2.21 -23.02
N GLN A 58 -1.46 3.21 -22.14
CA GLN A 58 -0.97 3.07 -20.79
C GLN A 58 -1.99 3.59 -19.80
N THR A 59 -2.09 2.92 -18.65
CA THR A 59 -2.78 3.43 -17.48
C THR A 59 -1.92 3.23 -16.25
N LEU A 60 -1.88 4.25 -15.40
CA LEU A 60 -1.28 4.16 -14.08
C LEU A 60 -2.29 3.48 -13.14
N ILE A 61 -1.80 2.52 -12.37
CA ILE A 61 -2.50 1.86 -11.28
C ILE A 61 -1.75 2.25 -10.00
N THR A 62 -2.46 2.82 -9.03
CA THR A 62 -1.92 3.13 -7.72
C THR A 62 -2.54 2.19 -6.69
N VAL A 63 -1.70 1.41 -6.02
CA VAL A 63 -2.09 0.71 -4.79
C VAL A 63 -1.81 1.67 -3.64
N LEU A 64 -2.84 1.99 -2.87
CA LEU A 64 -2.74 2.99 -1.80
C LEU A 64 -2.03 2.39 -0.58
N GLN A 65 -1.28 3.24 0.12
CA GLN A 65 -0.62 2.88 1.37
C GLN A 65 -1.58 2.24 2.37
N ASN A 66 -1.06 1.32 3.19
CA ASN A 66 -1.84 0.58 4.17
C ASN A 66 -1.05 0.39 5.48
N GLN A 67 -1.75 -0.05 6.54
CA GLN A 67 -1.13 -0.52 7.79
C GLN A 67 -0.12 0.44 8.47
N ALA A 68 -0.22 1.76 8.25
CA ALA A 68 0.70 2.77 8.78
C ALA A 68 2.17 2.46 8.41
N PRO A 69 2.58 2.67 7.14
CA PRO A 69 3.91 2.32 6.65
C PRO A 69 5.02 3.23 7.21
N LEU A 70 4.63 4.38 7.77
CA LEU A 70 5.51 5.27 8.53
C LEU A 70 5.34 5.11 10.05
N GLY A 71 4.65 4.04 10.46
CA GLY A 71 4.44 3.65 11.84
C GLY A 71 3.30 4.35 12.55
N LEU A 72 2.80 3.66 13.56
CA LEU A 72 1.75 4.07 14.47
C LEU A 72 2.39 4.32 15.83
N PHE A 73 2.28 5.56 16.32
CA PHE A 73 2.85 5.97 17.59
C PHE A 73 1.84 5.78 18.73
N SER A 74 2.34 5.38 19.89
CA SER A 74 1.55 5.26 21.12
C SER A 74 2.39 5.67 22.31
N ILE A 75 1.72 6.17 23.35
CA ILE A 75 2.33 6.56 24.61
C ILE A 75 1.72 5.75 25.76
N SER A 76 2.55 5.32 26.69
CA SER A 76 2.10 4.58 27.88
C SER A 76 3.05 4.74 29.05
N ALA A 77 2.55 4.55 30.27
CA ALA A 77 3.37 4.55 31.47
C ALA A 77 4.44 3.44 31.41
N VAL A 78 5.68 3.76 31.78
CA VAL A 78 6.76 2.75 31.85
C VAL A 78 6.43 1.66 32.86
N ALA A 79 5.87 2.03 34.01
CA ALA A 79 5.67 1.13 35.14
C ALA A 79 4.65 0.02 34.87
N ASN A 80 3.56 0.32 34.18
CA ASN A 80 2.42 -0.60 34.04
C ASN A 80 1.70 -0.53 32.67
N ARG A 81 2.26 0.19 31.69
CA ARG A 81 1.65 0.41 30.36
C ARG A 81 0.28 1.08 30.39
N ALA A 82 -0.09 1.74 31.48
CA ALA A 82 -1.34 2.49 31.56
C ALA A 82 -1.34 3.66 30.57
N THR A 83 -2.51 3.96 30.00
CA THR A 83 -2.74 5.10 29.11
C THR A 83 -3.24 6.35 29.87
N SER A 84 -3.44 6.23 31.17
CA SER A 84 -3.76 7.31 32.10
C SER A 84 -2.97 7.14 33.40
N ILE A 85 -2.54 8.23 34.01
CA ILE A 85 -1.73 8.22 35.23
C ILE A 85 -2.22 9.34 36.14
N ASP A 86 -2.56 9.00 37.37
CA ASP A 86 -2.81 9.98 38.43
C ASP A 86 -1.52 10.17 39.24
N ILE A 87 -1.16 11.43 39.51
CA ILE A 87 0.03 11.77 40.30
C ILE A 87 -0.29 12.86 41.32
N GLU A 88 0.35 12.78 42.48
CA GLU A 88 0.28 13.83 43.51
C GLU A 88 1.37 14.89 43.29
N GLU A 89 1.10 16.13 43.68
CA GLU A 89 2.06 17.24 43.70
C GLU A 89 3.11 17.05 44.81
N ALA A 90 4.03 16.10 44.60
CA ALA A 90 5.02 15.67 45.58
C ALA A 90 6.45 15.57 44.99
N ASN A 91 6.78 16.40 43.99
CA ASN A 91 8.01 16.30 43.18
C ASN A 91 8.19 14.92 42.52
N SER A 92 7.09 14.23 42.24
CA SER A 92 7.09 12.95 41.54
C SER A 92 7.41 13.13 40.05
N THR A 93 8.24 12.25 39.50
CA THR A 93 8.53 12.21 38.05
C THR A 93 7.80 11.05 37.41
N VAL A 94 7.11 11.31 36.30
CA VAL A 94 6.45 10.29 35.48
C VAL A 94 7.39 9.88 34.34
N TYR A 95 7.55 8.57 34.16
CA TYR A 95 8.27 8.02 33.01
C TYR A 95 7.26 7.42 32.03
N LEU A 96 7.32 7.88 30.78
CA LEU A 96 6.47 7.42 29.68
C LEU A 96 7.33 6.74 28.62
N ASN A 97 6.84 5.63 28.08
CA ASN A 97 7.35 5.03 26.86
C ASN A 97 6.61 5.63 25.67
N VAL A 98 7.36 5.99 24.64
CA VAL A 98 6.85 6.20 23.28
C VAL A 98 7.21 4.97 22.48
N SER A 99 6.21 4.28 21.95
CA SER A 99 6.39 3.12 21.08
C SER A 99 5.92 3.43 19.67
N ARG A 100 6.60 2.88 18.67
CA ARG A 100 6.19 2.87 17.28
C ARG A 100 5.97 1.44 16.83
N THR A 101 4.79 1.13 16.31
CA THR A 101 4.46 -0.15 15.68
C THR A 101 4.32 0.04 14.18
N ASN A 102 4.68 -0.96 13.38
CA ASN A 102 4.73 -0.89 11.91
C ASN A 102 5.72 0.18 11.38
N GLY A 103 6.12 0.05 10.13
CA GLY A 103 6.90 1.09 9.43
C GLY A 103 8.18 1.50 10.14
N ILE A 104 8.98 0.55 10.63
CA ILE A 104 10.16 0.84 11.48
C ILE A 104 11.45 1.10 10.69
N ASP A 105 11.39 1.02 9.37
CA ASP A 105 12.57 1.04 8.50
C ASP A 105 13.10 2.45 8.22
N LEU A 106 12.33 3.49 8.55
CA LEU A 106 12.69 4.89 8.33
C LEU A 106 12.77 5.66 9.64
N ALA A 107 13.77 6.53 9.77
CA ALA A 107 13.83 7.47 10.90
C ALA A 107 12.69 8.50 10.78
N VAL A 108 11.94 8.70 11.86
CA VAL A 108 10.89 9.73 11.97
C VAL A 108 10.89 10.32 13.39
N SER A 109 10.30 11.50 13.55
CA SER A 109 10.11 12.17 14.84
C SER A 109 8.62 12.43 15.10
N VAL A 110 8.23 12.41 16.38
CA VAL A 110 6.90 12.82 16.88
C VAL A 110 7.06 13.89 17.94
#